data_AF-A0A1A6A613-F1
#
_entry.id   AF-A0A1A6A613-F1
#
_cell.length_a   1.000
_cell.length_b   1.000
_cell.length_c   1.000
_cell.angle_alpha   90.00
_cell.angle_beta   90.00
_cell.angle_gamma   90.00
#
_symmetry.space_group_name_H-M   'P 1'
#
loop_
_entity.id
_entity.type
_entity.pdbx_description
1 polymer ?
#
loop_
_entity_poly.entity_id
_entity_poly.type
_entity_poly.pdbx_seq_one_letter_code
_entity_poly.pdbx_strand_id
1 'polypeptide(L)'
;MSIPPFSSLPIDKSGPPYNAWGLYGPQDEKGRLNLIKPENVKRGKETIKEGVAVNLNLPLDFLPVHASRAPLEHEIKCSGHSNDDILKFNTQGSTQWDGFRHYPYQNWPEEGKFTFYGGMDISEASDSSIKKYGVHNYAQKPITSTAHLLDIPLYLSKHNLPPIDAFSNSNPISLSTLKSCAEEFNVDVQPGDILLVRTGFTEAILSKSVEEREGLKRRKEGNLSCGVEASEEMWAWHWDKGISAVASDCPSYESWPAPSGQLSCHQIFLAGWGLPIGELFDLRELSKKCQEYNRWTFFFTSVGLNVPGGIATPPNAQAIF
;
A
#
# COMPACT_ATOMS: atom_id res chain seq x y z
N MET A 1 -23.54 4.04 -5.56
CA MET A 1 -23.83 2.64 -5.18
C MET A 1 -23.13 2.37 -3.86
N SER A 2 -23.82 1.79 -2.90
CA SER A 2 -23.19 1.26 -1.69
C SER A 2 -22.40 0.00 -2.05
N ILE A 3 -21.21 -0.16 -1.48
CA ILE A 3 -20.49 -1.43 -1.52
C ILE A 3 -21.35 -2.51 -0.84
N PRO A 4 -21.44 -3.74 -1.37
CA PRO A 4 -22.12 -4.81 -0.69
C PRO A 4 -21.32 -5.22 0.57
N PRO A 5 -21.92 -5.84 1.60
CA PRO A 5 -21.19 -6.25 2.79
C PRO A 5 -20.13 -7.33 2.44
N PHE A 6 -19.04 -7.41 3.21
CA PHE A 6 -17.97 -8.39 2.98
C PHE A 6 -18.49 -9.83 2.88
N SER A 7 -19.48 -10.18 3.69
CA SER A 7 -20.13 -11.50 3.70
C SER A 7 -20.81 -11.91 2.39
N SER A 8 -20.97 -10.99 1.44
CA SER A 8 -21.52 -11.28 0.11
C SER A 8 -20.46 -11.72 -0.91
N LEU A 9 -19.18 -11.52 -0.61
CA LEU A 9 -18.09 -11.90 -1.49
C LEU A 9 -17.93 -13.43 -1.52
N PRO A 10 -17.46 -14.03 -2.63
CA PRO A 10 -17.06 -13.37 -3.88
C PRO A 10 -18.24 -12.85 -4.71
N ILE A 11 -18.03 -11.79 -5.49
CA ILE A 11 -19.03 -11.30 -6.46
C ILE A 11 -19.09 -12.22 -7.67
N ASP A 12 -17.95 -12.51 -8.30
CA ASP A 12 -17.88 -13.52 -9.33
C ASP A 12 -17.71 -14.90 -8.69
N LYS A 13 -18.75 -15.73 -8.77
CA LYS A 13 -18.75 -17.09 -8.19
C LYS A 13 -17.85 -18.07 -8.94
N SER A 14 -17.38 -17.72 -10.14
CA SER A 14 -16.40 -18.52 -10.88
C SER A 14 -14.95 -18.17 -10.53
N GLY A 15 -14.72 -17.05 -9.83
CA GLY A 15 -13.41 -16.57 -9.41
C GLY A 15 -12.95 -17.09 -8.04
N PRO A 16 -11.80 -16.61 -7.55
CA PRO A 16 -11.23 -17.00 -6.27
C PRO A 16 -12.04 -16.48 -5.07
N PRO A 17 -11.85 -17.06 -3.86
CA PRO A 17 -12.54 -16.61 -2.66
C PRO A 17 -12.39 -15.10 -2.43
N TYR A 18 -13.48 -14.49 -1.96
CA TYR A 18 -13.57 -13.06 -1.61
C TYR A 18 -13.30 -12.06 -2.75
N ASN A 19 -13.28 -12.46 -4.02
CA ASN A 19 -13.10 -11.51 -5.12
C ASN A 19 -14.26 -10.51 -5.24
N ALA A 20 -13.97 -9.33 -5.78
CA ALA A 20 -14.95 -8.29 -6.09
C ALA A 20 -15.11 -8.06 -7.60
N TRP A 21 -14.80 -9.06 -8.42
CA TRP A 21 -14.74 -8.91 -9.87
C TRP A 21 -16.12 -8.62 -10.45
N GLY A 22 -16.19 -7.63 -11.34
CA GLY A 22 -17.44 -7.18 -11.94
C GLY A 22 -18.26 -6.18 -11.11
N LEU A 23 -17.86 -5.85 -9.87
CA LEU A 23 -18.59 -4.89 -9.02
C LEU A 23 -18.86 -3.54 -9.69
N TYR A 24 -17.88 -3.02 -10.43
CA TYR A 24 -17.97 -1.73 -11.13
C TYR A 24 -18.22 -1.88 -12.64
N GLY A 25 -18.66 -3.07 -13.07
CA GLY A 25 -18.93 -3.42 -14.46
C GLY A 25 -17.76 -4.13 -15.16
N PRO A 26 -18.01 -4.69 -16.36
CA PRO A 26 -17.07 -5.57 -17.06
C PRO A 26 -15.84 -4.87 -17.65
N GLN A 27 -15.87 -3.53 -17.74
CA GLN A 27 -14.78 -2.70 -18.25
C GLN A 27 -14.04 -1.96 -17.12
N ASP A 28 -14.29 -2.32 -15.86
CA ASP A 28 -13.56 -1.72 -14.76
C ASP A 28 -12.09 -2.13 -14.78
N GLU A 29 -11.22 -1.16 -14.53
CA GLU A 29 -9.78 -1.37 -14.32
C GLU A 29 -9.24 -0.62 -13.09
N LYS A 30 -10.12 -0.04 -12.28
CA LYS A 30 -9.77 0.84 -11.16
C LYS A 30 -10.07 0.23 -9.81
N GLY A 31 -10.86 -0.85 -9.76
CA GLY A 31 -11.17 -1.56 -8.52
C GLY A 31 -11.70 -0.59 -7.47
N ARG A 32 -11.09 -0.58 -6.28
CA ARG A 32 -11.54 0.26 -5.16
C ARG A 32 -11.27 1.74 -5.34
N LEU A 33 -10.45 2.17 -6.30
CA LEU A 33 -10.32 3.60 -6.64
C LEU A 33 -11.61 4.20 -7.19
N ASN A 34 -12.56 3.37 -7.64
CA ASN A 34 -13.91 3.82 -7.97
C ASN A 34 -14.67 4.38 -6.77
N LEU A 35 -14.27 4.07 -5.53
CA LEU A 35 -14.85 4.64 -4.31
C LEU A 35 -14.45 6.10 -4.09
N ILE A 36 -13.36 6.56 -4.71
CA ILE A 36 -12.93 7.96 -4.61
C ILE A 36 -13.84 8.84 -5.48
N LYS A 37 -14.74 9.57 -4.82
CA LYS A 37 -15.69 10.49 -5.44
C LYS A 37 -15.35 11.97 -5.14
N PRO A 38 -15.92 12.94 -5.87
CA PRO A 38 -15.67 14.36 -5.62
C PRO A 38 -15.95 14.80 -4.18
N GLU A 39 -16.92 14.20 -3.50
CA GLU A 39 -17.24 14.45 -2.09
C GLU A 39 -16.10 14.08 -1.14
N ASN A 40 -15.34 13.01 -1.41
CA ASN A 40 -14.19 12.62 -0.62
C ASN A 40 -13.06 13.67 -0.72
N VAL A 41 -12.82 14.17 -1.93
CA VAL A 41 -11.84 15.23 -2.20
C VAL A 41 -12.24 16.52 -1.50
N LYS A 42 -13.53 16.88 -1.56
CA LYS A 42 -14.06 18.05 -0.84
C LYS A 42 -13.90 17.91 0.67
N ARG A 43 -14.22 16.73 1.24
CA ARG A 43 -14.01 16.46 2.67
C ARG A 43 -12.54 16.60 3.05
N GLY A 44 -11.63 16.03 2.25
CA GLY A 44 -10.20 16.16 2.48
C GLY A 44 -9.76 17.61 2.43
N LYS A 45 -10.25 18.41 1.48
CA LYS A 45 -9.96 19.85 1.38
C LYS A 45 -10.32 20.59 2.67
N GLU A 46 -11.40 20.21 3.35
CA GLU A 46 -11.79 20.81 4.64
C GLU A 46 -10.79 20.49 5.77
N THR A 47 -9.91 19.51 5.61
CA THR A 47 -8.84 19.19 6.58
C THR A 47 -7.61 20.08 6.42
N ILE A 48 -7.52 20.85 5.33
CA ILE A 48 -6.43 21.80 5.08
C ILE A 48 -6.70 23.09 5.87
N LYS A 49 -5.99 23.25 6.98
CA LYS A 49 -6.00 24.37 7.93
C LYS A 49 -4.66 25.11 7.94
N GLU A 50 -3.55 24.39 7.97
CA GLU A 50 -2.22 25.01 8.11
C GLU A 50 -1.55 25.28 6.75
N GLY A 51 -1.98 24.62 5.68
CA GLY A 51 -1.36 24.70 4.36
C GLY A 51 0.00 24.02 4.29
N VAL A 52 0.26 23.06 5.18
CA VAL A 52 1.56 22.39 5.31
C VAL A 52 1.54 21.07 4.56
N ALA A 53 2.32 20.98 3.49
CA ALA A 53 2.53 19.74 2.75
C ALA A 53 3.68 18.92 3.36
N VAL A 54 3.47 17.62 3.53
CA VAL A 54 4.42 16.64 4.06
C VAL A 54 4.72 15.62 2.97
N ASN A 55 5.98 15.52 2.57
CA ASN A 55 6.47 14.48 1.66
C ASN A 55 6.40 13.11 2.33
N LEU A 56 5.84 12.12 1.62
CA LEU A 56 5.71 10.74 2.12
C LEU A 56 6.58 9.74 1.35
N ASN A 57 7.51 10.25 0.53
CA ASN A 57 8.36 9.45 -0.35
C ASN A 57 9.75 9.31 0.26
N LEU A 58 10.23 8.08 0.40
CA LEU A 58 11.64 7.80 0.57
C LEU A 58 12.41 8.20 -0.70
N PRO A 59 13.70 8.55 -0.57
CA PRO A 59 14.58 8.73 -1.71
C PRO A 59 14.60 7.51 -2.65
N LEU A 60 14.74 7.73 -3.95
CA LEU A 60 14.81 6.63 -4.93
C LEU A 60 16.12 5.83 -4.83
N ASP A 61 17.17 6.39 -4.24
CA ASP A 61 18.44 5.72 -3.92
C ASP A 61 18.37 4.95 -2.58
N PHE A 62 17.20 4.90 -1.94
CA PHE A 62 16.97 4.00 -0.82
C PHE A 62 17.30 2.56 -1.22
N LEU A 63 18.23 1.94 -0.48
CA LEU A 63 18.67 0.57 -0.79
C LEU A 63 17.46 -0.38 -0.75
N PRO A 64 17.14 -1.09 -1.85
CA PRO A 64 15.97 -1.95 -1.88
C PRO A 64 15.99 -2.98 -0.76
N VAL A 65 14.85 -3.17 -0.09
CA VAL A 65 14.70 -4.17 0.98
C VAL A 65 14.78 -5.59 0.42
N HIS A 66 14.19 -5.81 -0.76
CA HIS A 66 14.25 -7.10 -1.44
C HIS A 66 15.54 -7.27 -2.24
N ALA A 67 16.28 -8.35 -1.95
CA ALA A 67 17.58 -8.64 -2.55
C ALA A 67 17.57 -8.79 -4.09
N SER A 68 16.43 -9.15 -4.68
CA SER A 68 16.29 -9.30 -6.13
C SER A 68 16.05 -7.99 -6.88
N ARG A 69 15.75 -6.89 -6.16
CA ARG A 69 15.46 -5.59 -6.77
C ARG A 69 16.77 -4.83 -6.95
N ALA A 70 17.07 -4.42 -8.18
CA ALA A 70 18.26 -3.63 -8.50
C ALA A 70 18.20 -2.24 -7.83
N PRO A 71 19.33 -1.69 -7.36
CA PRO A 71 19.41 -0.33 -6.85
C PRO A 71 19.18 0.70 -7.98
N LEU A 72 19.01 1.96 -7.60
CA LEU A 72 18.95 3.09 -8.55
C LEU A 72 20.28 3.23 -9.30
N GLU A 73 20.20 3.33 -10.63
CA GLU A 73 21.24 3.87 -11.49
C GLU A 73 20.85 5.31 -11.87
N HIS A 74 21.73 6.28 -11.60
CA HIS A 74 21.54 7.70 -11.92
C HIS A 74 22.73 8.21 -12.74
N GLU A 75 22.47 8.70 -13.94
CA GLU A 75 23.46 9.27 -14.85
C GLU A 75 23.09 10.71 -15.17
N ILE A 76 23.97 11.67 -14.89
CA ILE A 76 23.80 13.08 -15.30
C ILE A 76 24.50 13.31 -16.64
N LYS A 77 23.77 13.80 -17.63
CA LYS A 77 24.26 14.15 -18.97
C LYS A 77 24.38 15.67 -19.12
N CYS A 78 25.62 16.16 -19.13
CA CYS A 78 25.91 17.58 -19.36
C CYS A 78 26.06 17.88 -20.85
N SER A 79 25.32 18.86 -21.37
CA SER A 79 25.41 19.38 -22.74
C SER A 79 26.07 20.77 -22.80
N GLY A 80 27.08 20.98 -21.96
CA GLY A 80 27.89 22.20 -21.86
C GLY A 80 27.19 23.36 -21.12
N HIS A 81 25.90 23.60 -21.40
CA HIS A 81 25.11 24.68 -20.81
C HIS A 81 23.79 24.22 -20.15
N SER A 82 23.46 22.94 -20.26
CA SER A 82 22.34 22.31 -19.55
C SER A 82 22.73 20.92 -19.06
N ASN A 83 21.99 20.40 -18.08
CA ASN A 83 22.10 19.04 -17.60
C ASN A 83 20.75 18.35 -17.75
N ASP A 84 20.76 17.16 -18.33
CA ASP A 84 19.68 16.16 -18.25
C ASP A 84 20.14 15.02 -17.34
N ASP A 85 19.23 14.14 -16.92
CA ASP A 85 19.60 12.89 -16.27
C ASP A 85 18.82 11.68 -16.79
N ILE A 86 19.37 10.49 -16.53
CA ILE A 86 18.76 9.19 -16.79
C ILE A 86 18.65 8.45 -15.47
N LEU A 87 17.45 7.98 -15.18
CA LEU A 87 17.15 7.14 -14.04
C LEU A 87 16.75 5.75 -14.53
N LYS A 88 17.41 4.72 -14.01
CA LYS A 88 16.99 3.33 -14.15
C LYS A 88 16.83 2.74 -12.76
N PHE A 89 15.60 2.33 -12.45
CA PHE A 89 15.25 1.84 -11.12
C PHE A 89 14.17 0.77 -11.22
N ASN A 90 14.11 -0.06 -10.20
CA ASN A 90 12.99 -0.96 -10.00
C ASN A 90 11.82 -0.16 -9.39
N THR A 91 10.63 -0.21 -10.00
CA THR A 91 9.44 0.53 -9.53
C THR A 91 8.99 0.17 -8.11
N GLN A 92 9.51 -0.93 -7.57
CA GLN A 92 9.30 -1.42 -6.22
C GLN A 92 10.59 -1.29 -5.36
N GLY A 93 11.56 -0.45 -5.76
CA GLY A 93 12.84 -0.30 -5.06
C GLY A 93 12.79 0.59 -3.82
N SER A 94 11.81 1.49 -3.75
CA SER A 94 11.62 2.49 -2.70
C SER A 94 10.11 2.65 -2.43
N THR A 95 9.65 3.78 -1.89
CA THR A 95 8.21 4.02 -1.73
C THR A 95 7.47 3.81 -3.04
N GLN A 96 6.37 3.05 -3.00
CA GLN A 96 5.69 2.54 -4.19
C GLN A 96 4.19 2.37 -3.98
N TRP A 97 3.42 2.38 -5.08
CA TRP A 97 2.10 1.78 -5.18
C TRP A 97 2.16 0.54 -6.06
N ASP A 98 1.62 -0.57 -5.55
CA ASP A 98 1.47 -1.80 -6.32
C ASP A 98 0.16 -1.84 -7.09
N GLY A 99 0.28 -2.20 -8.35
CA GLY A 99 -0.82 -2.41 -9.27
C GLY A 99 -1.40 -3.81 -9.20
N PHE A 100 -2.55 -4.01 -9.84
CA PHE A 100 -3.32 -5.26 -9.73
C PHE A 100 -2.69 -6.46 -10.44
N ARG A 101 -1.61 -6.21 -11.20
CA ARG A 101 -0.76 -7.22 -11.85
C ARG A 101 0.45 -7.61 -11.01
N HIS A 102 0.62 -7.05 -9.81
CA HIS A 102 1.81 -7.27 -8.99
C HIS A 102 1.82 -8.64 -8.32
N TYR A 103 0.73 -9.00 -7.63
CA TYR A 103 0.65 -10.22 -6.84
C TYR A 103 -0.67 -10.97 -7.10
N PRO A 104 -0.63 -12.24 -7.54
CA PRO A 104 -1.83 -13.02 -7.83
C PRO A 104 -2.29 -13.86 -6.63
N TYR A 105 -3.52 -14.36 -6.68
CA TYR A 105 -3.88 -15.56 -5.93
C TYR A 105 -2.94 -16.71 -6.34
N GLN A 106 -2.34 -17.35 -5.33
CA GLN A 106 -1.50 -18.52 -5.49
C GLN A 106 -2.37 -19.79 -5.49
N ASN A 107 -1.98 -20.80 -6.27
CA ASN A 107 -2.65 -22.10 -6.30
C ASN A 107 -4.16 -22.03 -6.61
N TRP A 108 -4.56 -21.10 -7.49
CA TRP A 108 -5.93 -20.97 -7.94
C TRP A 108 -5.99 -20.90 -9.47
N PRO A 109 -6.92 -21.64 -10.13
CA PRO A 109 -7.97 -22.49 -9.53
C PRO A 109 -7.48 -23.83 -9.01
N GLU A 110 -6.23 -24.19 -9.32
CA GLU A 110 -5.57 -25.42 -8.91
C GLU A 110 -4.11 -25.14 -8.52
N GLU A 111 -3.47 -26.11 -7.89
CA GLU A 111 -2.08 -26.01 -7.42
C GLU A 111 -1.12 -25.63 -8.56
N GLY A 112 -0.23 -24.67 -8.30
CA GLY A 112 0.72 -24.16 -9.28
C GLY A 112 0.17 -23.15 -10.30
N LYS A 113 -1.12 -22.80 -10.23
CA LYS A 113 -1.71 -21.73 -11.04
C LYS A 113 -1.74 -20.39 -10.30
N PHE A 114 -1.62 -19.32 -11.07
CA PHE A 114 -1.63 -17.95 -10.58
C PHE A 114 -2.74 -17.18 -11.27
N THR A 115 -3.58 -16.51 -10.49
CA THR A 115 -4.66 -15.70 -11.03
C THR A 115 -4.65 -14.30 -10.45
N PHE A 116 -4.43 -13.34 -11.34
CA PHE A 116 -4.39 -11.90 -11.06
C PHE A 116 -5.79 -11.31 -11.13
N TYR A 117 -5.89 -10.01 -10.86
CA TYR A 117 -7.16 -9.29 -10.86
C TYR A 117 -7.93 -9.45 -12.18
N GLY A 118 -9.24 -9.67 -12.07
CA GLY A 118 -10.12 -9.87 -13.23
C GLY A 118 -9.88 -11.18 -13.99
N GLY A 119 -9.21 -12.16 -13.38
CA GLY A 119 -9.02 -13.50 -13.94
C GLY A 119 -7.79 -13.65 -14.86
N MET A 120 -6.92 -12.64 -14.95
CA MET A 120 -5.72 -12.75 -15.78
C MET A 120 -4.78 -13.84 -15.29
N ASP A 121 -4.19 -14.59 -16.21
CA ASP A 121 -3.11 -15.50 -15.89
C ASP A 121 -1.74 -14.79 -15.86
N ILE A 122 -0.69 -15.53 -15.48
CA ILE A 122 0.68 -14.99 -15.39
C ILE A 122 1.25 -14.56 -16.76
N SER A 123 0.83 -15.20 -17.84
CA SER A 123 1.29 -14.85 -19.19
C SER A 123 0.72 -13.50 -19.62
N GLU A 124 -0.58 -13.28 -19.37
CA GLU A 124 -1.25 -12.00 -19.62
C GLU A 124 -0.70 -10.90 -18.69
N ALA A 125 -0.58 -11.20 -17.40
CA ALA A 125 -0.08 -10.25 -16.40
C ALA A 125 1.39 -9.84 -16.64
N SER A 126 2.17 -10.66 -17.35
CA SER A 126 3.57 -10.37 -17.70
C SER A 126 3.75 -9.79 -19.11
N ASP A 127 2.72 -9.84 -19.96
CA ASP A 127 2.80 -9.28 -21.31
C ASP A 127 2.77 -7.75 -21.28
N SER A 128 3.87 -7.14 -21.70
CA SER A 128 4.01 -5.69 -21.81
C SER A 128 3.10 -5.06 -22.86
N SER A 129 2.56 -5.83 -23.81
CA SER A 129 1.62 -5.35 -24.83
C SER A 129 0.22 -5.12 -24.23
N ILE A 130 -0.17 -5.92 -23.23
CA ILE A 130 -1.44 -5.79 -22.51
C ILE A 130 -1.35 -4.61 -21.55
N LYS A 131 -2.28 -3.66 -21.69
CA LYS A 131 -2.31 -2.44 -20.86
C LYS A 131 -3.30 -2.53 -19.71
N LYS A 132 -4.27 -3.43 -19.82
CA LYS A 132 -5.35 -3.64 -18.86
C LYS A 132 -4.79 -3.77 -17.44
N TYR A 133 -5.42 -3.08 -16.50
CA TYR A 133 -5.08 -3.07 -15.07
C TYR A 133 -3.68 -2.53 -14.72
N GLY A 134 -3.00 -1.89 -15.67
CA GLY A 134 -1.70 -1.25 -15.40
C GLY A 134 -1.85 0.03 -14.56
N VAL A 135 -0.79 0.39 -13.84
CA VAL A 135 -0.79 1.56 -12.93
C VAL A 135 -0.95 2.92 -13.59
N HIS A 136 -0.86 3.03 -14.92
CA HIS A 136 -1.33 4.23 -15.63
C HIS A 136 -2.77 4.63 -15.28
N ASN A 137 -3.61 3.68 -14.85
CA ASN A 137 -4.94 3.97 -14.31
C ASN A 137 -4.89 4.85 -13.06
N TYR A 138 -3.80 4.81 -12.29
CA TYR A 138 -3.59 5.66 -11.10
C TYR A 138 -3.14 7.07 -11.51
N ALA A 139 -2.52 7.24 -12.68
CA ALA A 139 -2.26 8.57 -13.24
C ALA A 139 -3.54 9.20 -13.81
N GLN A 140 -4.40 8.39 -14.46
CA GLN A 140 -5.70 8.85 -14.99
C GLN A 140 -6.74 9.12 -13.90
N LYS A 141 -6.71 8.34 -12.82
CA LYS A 141 -7.51 8.52 -11.62
C LYS A 141 -6.56 8.58 -10.41
N PRO A 142 -5.97 9.77 -10.16
CA PRO A 142 -5.10 9.98 -9.01
C PRO A 142 -5.70 9.51 -7.70
N ILE A 143 -4.85 8.97 -6.84
CA ILE A 143 -5.22 8.60 -5.48
C ILE A 143 -5.24 9.91 -4.67
N THR A 144 -6.37 10.61 -4.73
CA THR A 144 -6.58 11.91 -4.08
C THR A 144 -7.87 11.88 -3.29
N SER A 145 -7.77 11.95 -1.97
CA SER A 145 -8.90 11.77 -1.06
C SER A 145 -8.61 12.34 0.33
N THR A 146 -9.54 12.13 1.27
CA THR A 146 -9.22 12.19 2.70
C THR A 146 -8.40 10.95 3.06
N ALA A 147 -7.39 11.12 3.90
CA ALA A 147 -6.60 10.02 4.40
C ALA A 147 -6.41 10.11 5.91
N HIS A 148 -6.11 8.96 6.52
CA HIS A 148 -5.91 8.82 7.95
C HIS A 148 -4.62 8.10 8.25
N LEU A 149 -3.94 8.52 9.32
CA LEU A 149 -2.78 7.80 9.85
C LEU A 149 -3.17 7.08 11.15
N LEU A 150 -2.93 5.77 11.20
CA LEU A 150 -2.88 5.00 12.44
C LEU A 150 -1.42 4.78 12.82
N ASP A 151 -0.97 5.46 13.87
CA ASP A 151 0.40 5.36 14.37
C ASP A 151 0.51 4.32 15.49
N ILE A 152 0.84 3.11 15.09
CA ILE A 152 0.85 1.95 15.98
C ILE A 152 2.01 2.01 16.99
N PRO A 153 3.26 2.35 16.62
CA PRO A 153 4.31 2.56 17.61
C PRO A 153 3.95 3.60 18.68
N LEU A 154 3.34 4.72 18.29
CA LEU A 154 2.91 5.73 19.25
C LEU A 154 1.83 5.19 20.20
N TYR A 155 0.80 4.54 19.66
CA TYR A 155 -0.27 3.93 20.45
C TYR A 155 0.30 2.91 21.44
N LEU A 156 1.11 1.95 20.97
CA LEU A 156 1.70 0.92 21.82
C LEU A 156 2.57 1.53 22.94
N SER A 157 3.37 2.55 22.61
CA SER A 157 4.20 3.24 23.59
C SER A 157 3.39 3.95 24.66
N LYS A 158 2.28 4.62 24.31
CA LYS A 158 1.41 5.31 25.28
C LYS A 158 0.77 4.34 26.28
N HIS A 159 0.49 3.12 25.83
CA HIS A 159 -0.16 2.09 26.64
C HIS A 159 0.81 1.10 27.30
N ASN A 160 2.13 1.33 27.19
CA ASN A 160 3.15 0.40 27.68
C ASN A 160 2.98 -1.04 27.14
N LEU A 161 2.49 -1.15 25.90
CA LEU A 161 2.35 -2.43 25.20
C LEU A 161 3.66 -2.82 24.51
N PRO A 162 3.89 -4.12 24.26
CA PRO A 162 5.09 -4.58 23.57
C PRO A 162 5.26 -3.88 22.20
N PRO A 163 6.47 -3.43 21.84
CA PRO A 163 6.71 -2.80 20.54
C PRO A 163 6.60 -3.80 19.39
N ILE A 164 6.37 -3.29 18.18
CA ILE A 164 6.46 -4.08 16.95
C ILE A 164 7.91 -4.46 16.70
N ASP A 165 8.17 -5.72 16.32
CA ASP A 165 9.47 -6.11 15.78
C ASP A 165 9.44 -5.93 14.26
N ALA A 166 10.09 -4.87 13.78
CA ALA A 166 10.05 -4.48 12.38
C ALA A 166 10.42 -5.60 11.40
N PHE A 167 11.33 -6.50 11.80
CA PHE A 167 11.90 -7.52 10.92
C PHE A 167 11.39 -8.93 11.22
N SER A 168 10.24 -9.05 11.87
CA SER A 168 9.61 -10.32 12.24
C SER A 168 8.12 -10.33 11.89
N ASN A 169 7.56 -11.52 11.69
CA ASN A 169 6.12 -11.74 11.55
C ASN A 169 5.48 -12.34 12.83
N SER A 170 6.22 -12.39 13.94
CA SER A 170 5.79 -13.04 15.18
C SER A 170 4.70 -12.29 15.97
N ASN A 171 4.56 -10.98 15.74
CA ASN A 171 3.58 -10.12 16.41
C ASN A 171 2.83 -9.22 15.40
N PRO A 172 2.00 -9.80 14.52
CA PRO A 172 1.22 -9.03 13.56
C PRO A 172 0.29 -8.03 14.26
N ILE A 173 0.07 -6.87 13.64
CA ILE A 173 -0.83 -5.85 14.17
C ILE A 173 -2.27 -6.35 14.03
N SER A 174 -2.89 -6.67 15.17
CA SER A 174 -4.25 -7.21 15.21
C SER A 174 -5.31 -6.17 14.81
N LEU A 175 -6.48 -6.66 14.36
CA LEU A 175 -7.61 -5.77 14.10
C LEU A 175 -8.04 -4.98 15.34
N SER A 176 -7.99 -5.60 16.52
CA SER A 176 -8.29 -4.92 17.78
C SER A 176 -7.34 -3.74 18.03
N THR A 177 -6.05 -3.90 17.76
CA THR A 177 -5.05 -2.83 17.91
C THR A 177 -5.32 -1.68 16.95
N LEU A 178 -5.65 -1.97 15.68
CA LEU A 178 -6.01 -0.92 14.71
C LEU A 178 -7.26 -0.15 15.14
N LYS A 179 -8.31 -0.85 15.60
CA LYS A 179 -9.55 -0.22 16.05
C LYS A 179 -9.34 0.65 17.29
N SER A 180 -8.58 0.17 18.27
CA SER A 180 -8.30 0.95 19.49
C SER A 180 -7.40 2.16 19.21
N CYS A 181 -6.42 2.03 18.31
CA CYS A 181 -5.63 3.17 17.84
C CYS A 181 -6.52 4.20 17.12
N ALA A 182 -7.42 3.74 16.23
CA ALA A 182 -8.34 4.63 15.52
C ALA A 182 -9.28 5.37 16.48
N GLU A 183 -9.80 4.69 17.50
CA GLU A 183 -10.64 5.31 18.54
C GLU A 183 -9.89 6.38 19.34
N GLU A 184 -8.70 6.08 19.84
CA GLU A 184 -7.90 7.07 20.61
C GLU A 184 -7.53 8.28 19.75
N PHE A 185 -7.19 8.06 18.48
CA PHE A 185 -6.76 9.11 17.57
C PHE A 185 -7.93 9.81 16.85
N ASN A 186 -9.16 9.49 17.25
CA ASN A 186 -10.40 10.03 16.67
C ASN A 186 -10.41 9.92 15.13
N VAL A 187 -9.98 8.77 14.63
CA VAL A 187 -9.97 8.41 13.22
C VAL A 187 -11.25 7.65 12.91
N ASP A 188 -12.11 8.26 12.12
CA ASP A 188 -13.27 7.59 11.53
C ASP A 188 -13.13 7.54 10.01
N VAL A 189 -12.67 6.38 9.54
CA VAL A 189 -12.52 6.10 8.11
C VAL A 189 -13.88 6.03 7.44
N GLN A 190 -14.07 6.82 6.39
CA GLN A 190 -15.29 6.84 5.59
C GLN A 190 -15.07 6.19 4.21
N PRO A 191 -16.12 5.71 3.55
CA PRO A 191 -15.98 5.11 2.22
C PRO A 191 -15.33 6.08 1.22
N GLY A 192 -14.32 5.59 0.49
CA GLY A 192 -13.51 6.36 -0.45
C GLY A 192 -12.25 7.00 0.16
N ASP A 193 -12.01 6.82 1.46
CA ASP A 193 -10.80 7.33 2.11
C ASP A 193 -9.62 6.37 1.96
N ILE A 194 -8.45 6.84 2.40
CA ILE A 194 -7.17 6.14 2.32
C ILE A 194 -6.69 5.89 3.74
N LEU A 195 -6.21 4.68 4.00
CA LEU A 195 -5.66 4.31 5.31
C LEU A 195 -4.15 4.16 5.24
N LEU A 196 -3.43 4.90 6.08
CA LEU A 196 -2.00 4.75 6.28
C LEU A 196 -1.76 4.14 7.66
N VAL A 197 -0.93 3.10 7.72
CA VAL A 197 -0.54 2.44 8.98
C VAL A 197 0.96 2.60 9.17
N ARG A 198 1.36 3.33 10.20
CA ARG A 198 2.77 3.39 10.60
C ARG A 198 3.09 2.24 11.53
N THR A 199 4.10 1.47 11.17
CA THR A 199 4.62 0.28 11.84
C THR A 199 5.97 0.54 12.52
N GLY A 200 6.68 1.59 12.10
CA GLY A 200 8.03 1.93 12.55
C GLY A 200 9.14 1.21 11.78
N PHE A 201 8.79 0.50 10.70
CA PHE A 201 9.75 -0.26 9.90
C PHE A 201 10.80 0.65 9.26
N THR A 202 10.40 1.79 8.71
CA THR A 202 11.30 2.71 8.00
C THR A 202 12.35 3.30 8.95
N GLU A 203 11.98 3.66 10.17
CA GLU A 203 12.90 4.06 11.23
C GLU A 203 13.87 2.94 11.60
N ALA A 204 13.34 1.72 11.79
CA ALA A 204 14.15 0.56 12.15
C ALA A 204 15.20 0.26 11.08
N ILE A 205 14.82 0.19 9.80
CA ILE A 205 15.76 -0.11 8.71
C ILE A 205 16.77 1.02 8.50
N LEU A 206 16.36 2.29 8.63
CA LEU A 206 17.26 3.42 8.49
C LEU A 206 18.28 3.53 9.63
N SER A 207 17.96 2.99 10.81
CA SER A 207 18.90 2.90 11.93
C SER A 207 20.00 1.84 11.74
N LYS A 208 19.83 0.92 10.79
CA LYS A 208 20.78 -0.17 10.50
C LYS A 208 21.94 0.30 9.62
N SER A 209 23.12 -0.25 9.88
CA SER A 209 24.28 -0.12 8.98
C SER A 209 24.01 -0.82 7.64
N VAL A 210 24.82 -0.53 6.62
CA VAL A 210 24.71 -1.20 5.32
C VAL A 210 24.89 -2.72 5.48
N GLU A 211 25.86 -3.14 6.28
CA GLU A 211 26.15 -4.56 6.55
C GLU A 211 24.97 -5.27 7.24
N GLU A 212 24.33 -4.60 8.20
CA GLU A 212 23.15 -5.14 8.88
C GLU A 212 21.95 -5.27 7.91
N ARG A 213 21.70 -4.26 7.07
CA ARG A 213 20.64 -4.31 6.04
C ARG A 213 20.89 -5.44 5.05
N GLU A 214 22.12 -5.59 4.60
CA GLU A 214 22.53 -6.68 3.73
C GLU A 214 22.44 -8.05 4.44
N GLY A 215 22.63 -8.09 5.76
CA GLY A 215 22.37 -9.27 6.59
C GLY A 215 20.90 -9.67 6.59
N LEU A 216 19.97 -8.71 6.69
CA LEU A 216 18.52 -8.96 6.67
C LEU A 216 18.06 -9.64 5.37
N LYS A 217 18.70 -9.30 4.24
CA LYS A 217 18.45 -9.88 2.91
C LYS A 217 18.89 -11.35 2.77
N ARG A 218 19.82 -11.80 3.61
CA ARG A 218 20.44 -13.13 3.56
C ARG A 218 19.91 -14.10 4.61
N ARG A 219 18.88 -13.70 5.36
CA ARG A 219 18.27 -14.52 6.41
C ARG A 219 17.71 -15.82 5.83
N LYS A 220 17.90 -16.92 6.57
CA LYS A 220 17.42 -18.26 6.15
C LYS A 220 15.90 -18.36 6.26
N GLU A 221 15.33 -17.59 7.18
CA GLU A 221 13.92 -17.47 7.48
C GLU A 221 13.14 -16.72 6.38
N GLY A 222 13.85 -16.19 5.37
CA GLY A 222 13.27 -15.43 4.27
C GLY A 222 13.07 -13.95 4.62
N ASN A 223 12.26 -13.28 3.79
CA ASN A 223 11.97 -11.84 3.93
C ASN A 223 10.91 -11.62 5.02
N LEU A 224 11.28 -11.75 6.29
CA LEU A 224 10.34 -11.47 7.40
C LEU A 224 10.10 -9.96 7.57
N SER A 225 8.85 -9.57 7.74
CA SER A 225 8.44 -8.19 8.01
C SER A 225 7.22 -8.11 8.93
N CYS A 226 7.18 -7.06 9.73
CA CYS A 226 5.97 -6.64 10.43
C CYS A 226 4.88 -6.13 9.47
N GLY A 227 3.68 -5.97 10.01
CA GLY A 227 2.53 -5.39 9.33
C GLY A 227 1.22 -5.84 9.96
N VAL A 228 0.10 -5.55 9.30
CA VAL A 228 -1.23 -5.98 9.77
C VAL A 228 -1.40 -7.50 9.64
N GLU A 229 -2.18 -8.12 10.53
CA GLU A 229 -2.53 -9.54 10.35
C GLU A 229 -3.33 -9.78 9.07
N ALA A 230 -3.14 -10.94 8.45
CA ALA A 230 -3.88 -11.36 7.26
C ALA A 230 -5.13 -12.17 7.65
N SER A 231 -6.02 -11.64 8.49
CA SER A 231 -7.21 -12.34 8.97
C SER A 231 -8.47 -12.00 8.16
N GLU A 232 -9.45 -12.92 8.13
CA GLU A 232 -10.75 -12.64 7.49
C GLU A 232 -11.44 -11.43 8.12
N GLU A 233 -11.34 -11.27 9.45
CA GLU A 233 -11.88 -10.10 10.15
C GLU A 233 -11.16 -8.81 9.74
N MET A 234 -9.84 -8.86 9.56
CA MET A 234 -9.06 -7.73 9.05
C MET A 234 -9.53 -7.33 7.65
N TRP A 235 -9.70 -8.31 6.76
CA TRP A 235 -10.20 -8.06 5.41
C TRP A 235 -11.62 -7.49 5.44
N ALA A 236 -12.53 -8.10 6.20
CA ALA A 236 -13.89 -7.62 6.36
C ALA A 236 -13.93 -6.15 6.82
N TRP A 237 -13.11 -5.79 7.81
CA TRP A 237 -13.05 -4.40 8.27
C TRP A 237 -12.57 -3.43 7.19
N HIS A 238 -11.52 -3.77 6.44
CA HIS A 238 -11.04 -2.94 5.33
C HIS A 238 -12.09 -2.80 4.21
N TRP A 239 -12.78 -3.90 3.92
CA TRP A 239 -13.85 -3.93 2.93
C TRP A 239 -15.02 -3.03 3.36
N ASP A 240 -15.61 -3.31 4.52
CA ASP A 240 -16.83 -2.67 5.02
C ASP A 240 -16.62 -1.18 5.33
N LYS A 241 -15.41 -0.76 5.75
CA LYS A 241 -15.07 0.66 5.91
C LYS A 241 -14.99 1.43 4.58
N GLY A 242 -15.00 0.75 3.44
CA GLY A 242 -14.96 1.41 2.14
C GLY A 242 -13.59 1.97 1.78
N ILE A 243 -12.50 1.43 2.33
CA ILE A 243 -11.13 1.90 2.09
C ILE A 243 -10.79 1.77 0.60
N SER A 244 -10.31 2.87 0.00
CA SER A 244 -10.02 2.93 -1.44
C SER A 244 -8.58 2.56 -1.80
N ALA A 245 -7.64 2.77 -0.88
CA ALA A 245 -6.24 2.37 -0.96
C ALA A 245 -5.65 2.27 0.45
N VAL A 246 -4.61 1.45 0.61
CA VAL A 246 -3.90 1.27 1.89
C VAL A 246 -2.42 1.50 1.72
N ALA A 247 -1.74 2.13 2.68
CA ALA A 247 -0.30 2.26 2.65
C ALA A 247 0.31 2.01 4.04
N SER A 248 1.57 1.58 4.05
CA SER A 248 2.37 1.49 5.27
C SER A 248 3.82 1.89 5.00
N ASP A 249 4.57 2.05 6.08
CA ASP A 249 6.02 2.23 6.06
C ASP A 249 6.80 0.90 6.06
N CYS A 250 6.12 -0.26 5.98
CA CYS A 250 6.75 -1.58 5.83
C CYS A 250 6.69 -2.09 4.37
N PRO A 251 7.48 -3.13 4.02
CA PRO A 251 7.62 -3.64 2.65
C PRO A 251 6.48 -4.53 2.15
N SER A 252 5.39 -4.71 2.92
CA SER A 252 4.32 -5.64 2.53
C SER A 252 2.92 -5.24 3.01
N TYR A 253 2.76 -4.13 3.75
CA TYR A 253 1.53 -3.74 4.47
C TYR A 253 1.06 -4.74 5.56
N GLU A 254 0.91 -6.01 5.20
CA GLU A 254 0.67 -7.12 6.10
C GLU A 254 1.97 -7.65 6.70
N SER A 255 1.83 -8.34 7.83
CA SER A 255 2.87 -9.15 8.42
C SER A 255 3.23 -10.29 7.46
N TRP A 256 4.51 -10.42 7.13
CA TRP A 256 4.97 -11.31 6.07
C TRP A 256 6.03 -12.30 6.53
N PRO A 257 5.90 -13.60 6.18
CA PRO A 257 4.80 -14.21 5.43
C PRO A 257 3.51 -14.30 6.25
N ALA A 258 2.37 -14.34 5.55
CA ALA A 258 1.09 -14.69 6.14
C ALA A 258 1.13 -16.12 6.73
N PRO A 259 0.30 -16.43 7.74
CA PRO A 259 0.23 -17.77 8.32
C PRO A 259 -0.04 -18.87 7.28
N SER A 260 0.52 -20.05 7.50
CA SER A 260 0.35 -21.19 6.58
C SER A 260 -1.12 -21.53 6.38
N GLY A 261 -1.55 -21.70 5.12
CA GLY A 261 -2.93 -22.02 4.75
C GLY A 261 -3.87 -20.81 4.73
N GLN A 262 -3.38 -19.62 5.05
CA GLN A 262 -4.15 -18.39 5.01
C GLN A 262 -3.84 -17.61 3.72
N LEU A 263 -4.86 -16.99 3.14
CA LEU A 263 -4.63 -16.04 2.05
C LEU A 263 -3.92 -14.81 2.60
N SER A 264 -3.01 -14.21 1.85
CA SER A 264 -2.40 -12.93 2.22
C SER A 264 -3.30 -11.73 1.87
N CYS A 265 -3.10 -10.59 2.55
CA CYS A 265 -3.69 -9.32 2.15
C CYS A 265 -3.35 -8.99 0.70
N HIS A 266 -2.13 -9.26 0.21
CA HIS A 266 -1.79 -9.03 -1.20
C HIS A 266 -2.73 -9.74 -2.17
N GLN A 267 -3.04 -11.03 -1.93
CA GLN A 267 -3.95 -11.79 -2.81
C GLN A 267 -5.35 -11.18 -2.80
N ILE A 268 -5.88 -10.89 -1.61
CA ILE A 268 -7.24 -10.37 -1.47
C ILE A 268 -7.35 -8.94 -1.97
N PHE A 269 -6.42 -8.07 -1.58
CA PHE A 269 -6.49 -6.63 -1.84
C PHE A 269 -6.18 -6.35 -3.31
N LEU A 270 -5.05 -6.83 -3.84
CA LEU A 270 -4.68 -6.57 -5.24
C LEU A 270 -5.50 -7.42 -6.20
N ALA A 271 -5.34 -8.75 -6.13
CA ALA A 271 -5.97 -9.66 -7.09
C ALA A 271 -7.48 -9.85 -6.84
N GLY A 272 -7.95 -9.79 -5.59
CA GLY A 272 -9.37 -9.95 -5.28
C GLY A 272 -10.19 -8.69 -5.51
N TRP A 273 -9.75 -7.56 -4.95
CA TRP A 273 -10.57 -6.35 -4.87
C TRP A 273 -10.14 -5.22 -5.81
N GLY A 274 -8.90 -5.25 -6.30
CA GLY A 274 -8.31 -4.08 -6.94
C GLY A 274 -8.17 -2.91 -5.96
N LEU A 275 -7.74 -3.19 -4.73
CA LEU A 275 -7.33 -2.22 -3.72
C LEU A 275 -5.80 -2.02 -3.83
N PRO A 276 -5.33 -0.82 -4.20
CA PRO A 276 -3.89 -0.54 -4.25
C PRO A 276 -3.23 -0.68 -2.87
N ILE A 277 -2.02 -1.25 -2.86
CA ILE A 277 -1.16 -1.37 -1.67
C ILE A 277 0.04 -0.44 -1.84
N GLY A 278 0.29 0.38 -0.83
CA GLY A 278 1.42 1.28 -0.73
C GLY A 278 2.45 0.75 0.26
N GLU A 279 3.70 0.65 -0.17
CA GLU A 279 4.79 0.10 0.64
C GLU A 279 5.88 1.15 0.85
N LEU A 280 6.57 1.05 1.99
CA LEU A 280 7.73 1.89 2.32
C LEU A 280 7.43 3.40 2.28
N PHE A 281 6.22 3.82 2.65
CA PHE A 281 5.90 5.24 2.80
C PHE A 281 6.70 5.84 3.96
N ASP A 282 7.27 7.02 3.75
CA ASP A 282 7.97 7.73 4.81
C ASP A 282 6.95 8.46 5.71
N LEU A 283 6.54 7.79 6.77
CA LEU A 283 5.50 8.27 7.69
C LEU A 283 6.07 9.03 8.91
N ARG A 284 7.38 9.26 8.96
CA ARG A 284 8.08 9.87 10.11
C ARG A 284 7.64 11.30 10.36
N GLU A 285 7.75 12.15 9.34
CA GLU A 285 7.35 13.56 9.43
C GLU A 285 5.84 13.69 9.52
N LEU A 286 5.08 12.79 8.89
CA LEU A 286 3.63 12.74 8.99
C LEU A 286 3.17 12.49 10.44
N SER A 287 3.75 11.49 11.10
CA SER A 287 3.47 11.19 12.51
C SER A 287 3.76 12.39 13.41
N LYS A 288 4.89 13.07 13.22
CA LYS A 288 5.23 14.27 13.99
C LYS A 288 4.19 15.37 13.81
N LYS A 289 3.73 15.63 12.57
CA LYS A 289 2.70 16.62 12.28
C LYS A 289 1.33 16.24 12.82
N CYS A 290 0.94 14.96 12.75
CA CYS A 290 -0.27 14.47 13.39
C CYS A 290 -0.27 14.73 14.90
N GLN A 291 0.87 14.49 15.57
CA GLN A 291 1.04 14.76 17.00
C GLN A 291 1.01 16.26 17.32
N GLU A 292 1.72 17.08 16.54
CA GLU A 292 1.78 18.54 16.71
C GLU A 292 0.38 19.18 16.63
N TYR A 293 -0.44 18.74 15.68
CA TYR A 293 -1.78 19.29 15.45
C TYR A 293 -2.89 18.49 16.15
N ASN A 294 -2.54 17.41 16.85
CA ASN A 294 -3.49 16.44 17.41
C ASN A 294 -4.57 16.03 16.40
N ARG A 295 -4.15 15.77 15.15
CA ARG A 295 -5.04 15.50 14.03
C ARG A 295 -4.48 14.39 13.16
N TRP A 296 -5.22 13.29 13.07
CA TRP A 296 -4.80 12.08 12.36
C TRP A 296 -5.50 11.89 11.01
N THR A 297 -6.13 12.96 10.52
CA THR A 297 -6.88 13.02 9.26
C THR A 297 -6.43 14.24 8.46
N PHE A 298 -6.09 14.03 7.19
CA PHE A 298 -5.50 15.04 6.33
C PHE A 298 -5.91 14.84 4.87
N PHE A 299 -5.66 15.85 4.04
CA PHE A 299 -5.82 15.72 2.60
C PHE A 299 -4.63 14.94 2.06
N PHE A 300 -4.88 13.97 1.20
CA PHE A 300 -3.84 13.16 0.59
C PHE A 300 -3.94 13.24 -0.92
N THR A 301 -2.79 13.36 -1.58
CA THR A 301 -2.70 13.21 -3.02
C THR A 301 -1.45 12.44 -3.39
N SER A 302 -1.61 11.54 -4.36
CA SER A 302 -0.56 10.74 -4.94
C SER A 302 -0.84 10.53 -6.42
N VAL A 303 0.15 10.87 -7.24
CA VAL A 303 0.09 10.79 -8.71
C VAL A 303 1.30 10.02 -9.20
N GLY A 304 1.10 8.74 -9.49
CA GLY A 304 2.15 7.90 -10.04
C GLY A 304 2.55 8.27 -11.47
N LEU A 305 3.61 7.62 -11.96
CA LEU A 305 4.05 7.71 -13.34
C LEU A 305 2.97 7.18 -14.29
N ASN A 306 2.76 7.89 -15.41
CA ASN A 306 1.85 7.44 -16.45
C ASN A 306 2.55 6.44 -17.38
N VAL A 307 2.72 5.20 -16.91
CA VAL A 307 3.35 4.11 -17.66
C VAL A 307 2.29 3.09 -18.12
N PRO A 308 1.89 3.10 -19.40
CA PRO A 308 0.85 2.19 -19.90
C PRO A 308 1.22 0.71 -19.70
N GLY A 309 0.41 -0.01 -18.94
CA GLY A 309 0.66 -1.41 -18.58
C GLY A 309 1.69 -1.62 -17.48
N GLY A 310 2.13 -0.56 -16.77
CA GLY A 310 3.07 -0.67 -15.66
C GLY A 310 2.51 -1.51 -14.50
N ILE A 311 3.40 -2.16 -13.75
CA ILE A 311 3.06 -3.06 -12.63
C ILE A 311 2.97 -2.33 -11.29
N ALA A 312 3.89 -1.40 -11.05
CA ALA A 312 3.89 -0.52 -9.89
C ALA A 312 4.40 0.87 -10.32
N THR A 313 4.32 1.83 -9.41
CA THR A 313 4.84 3.17 -9.63
C THR A 313 5.36 3.76 -8.32
N PRO A 314 6.44 4.56 -8.35
CA PRO A 314 6.68 5.54 -7.28
C PRO A 314 5.41 6.37 -7.07
N PRO A 315 5.02 6.69 -5.84
CA PRO A 315 3.69 7.21 -5.61
C PRO A 315 3.61 8.72 -5.81
N ASN A 316 4.72 9.45 -5.65
CA ASN A 316 4.72 10.92 -5.57
C ASN A 316 3.62 11.40 -4.61
N ALA A 317 3.69 10.91 -3.36
CA ALA A 317 2.66 11.09 -2.36
C ALA A 317 2.96 12.23 -1.40
N GLN A 318 1.92 12.97 -1.03
CA GLN A 318 1.97 13.99 0.01
C GLN A 318 0.69 13.99 0.85
N ALA A 319 0.86 14.32 2.13
CA ALA A 319 -0.22 14.71 3.03
C ALA A 319 -0.24 16.23 3.17
N ILE A 320 -1.41 16.85 3.25
CA ILE A 320 -1.57 18.29 3.41
C ILE A 320 -2.48 18.55 4.62
N PHE A 321 -1.92 19.26 5.59
CA PHE A 321 -2.60 19.76 6.77
C PHE A 321 -3.03 21.20 6.57
#